data_AF-A0A9E1RSQ2-F1
#
_entry.id   AF-A0A9E1RSQ2-F1
#
_cell.length_a   1.000
_cell.length_b   1.000
_cell.length_c   1.000
_cell.angle_alpha   90.00
_cell.angle_beta   90.00
_cell.angle_gamma   90.00
#
_symmetry.space_group_name_H-M   'P 1'
#
loop_
_entity.id
_entity.type
_entity.pdbx_description
1 polymer ?
#
loop_
_entity_poly.entity_id
_entity_poly.type
_entity_poly.pdbx_seq_one_letter_code
_entity_poly.pdbx_strand_id
1 'polypeptide(L)'
;MTRLSAIVLAYCLVVASCGSTTSPEFERTGPTRTQSDELTTADGYLTQLWADGFDRPTQMVFAPDGDLVIAELGGGENEGVGHILRVAGNDLGDRTVLQQELDKPTGIAITGDLLWIMERDRLSVTTL
;
A
#
# COMPACT_ATOMS: atom_id res chain seq x y z
N MET A 1 19.10 -30.55 61.75
CA MET A 1 18.62 -29.98 63.02
C MET A 1 17.83 -28.71 62.69
N THR A 2 16.61 -28.87 62.17
CA THR A 2 15.32 -28.76 62.91
C THR A 2 15.10 -27.37 63.50
N ARG A 3 14.22 -26.58 62.88
CA ARG A 3 13.03 -26.00 63.55
C ARG A 3 11.87 -25.85 62.56
N LEU A 4 10.90 -26.76 62.72
CA LEU A 4 9.50 -26.64 62.33
C LEU A 4 8.79 -25.77 63.38
N SER A 5 7.91 -24.85 62.97
CA SER A 5 6.75 -24.36 63.74
C SER A 5 5.95 -23.42 62.81
N ALA A 6 4.96 -23.88 62.05
CA ALA A 6 3.59 -24.23 62.43
C ALA A 6 2.66 -23.02 62.71
N ILE A 7 1.72 -22.83 61.75
CA ILE A 7 0.31 -22.41 61.91
C ILE A 7 0.03 -20.91 62.07
N VAL A 8 -0.58 -20.29 61.04
CA VAL A 8 -1.90 -19.61 61.15
C VAL A 8 -2.64 -19.75 59.81
N LEU A 9 -3.87 -20.26 59.90
CA LEU A 9 -4.86 -20.44 58.84
C LEU A 9 -5.74 -19.16 58.79
N ALA A 10 -5.80 -18.45 57.66
CA ALA A 10 -6.88 -17.48 57.34
C ALA A 10 -6.77 -17.08 55.85
N TYR A 11 -7.62 -17.58 54.97
CA TYR A 11 -8.96 -17.10 54.62
C TYR A 11 -8.93 -16.25 53.33
N CYS A 12 -9.53 -16.83 52.29
CA CYS A 12 -10.18 -16.21 51.14
C CYS A 12 -9.61 -14.91 50.54
N LEU A 13 -9.02 -15.03 49.35
CA LEU A 13 -9.45 -14.25 48.17
C LEU A 13 -8.85 -14.90 46.92
N VAL A 14 -9.62 -15.80 46.30
CA VAL A 14 -9.41 -16.14 44.90
C VAL A 14 -9.83 -14.92 44.11
N VAL A 15 -8.88 -14.04 43.82
CA VAL A 15 -9.11 -13.01 42.82
C VAL A 15 -9.08 -13.75 41.49
N ALA A 16 -10.27 -14.05 40.97
CA ALA A 16 -10.45 -14.34 39.55
C ALA A 16 -10.07 -13.06 38.78
N SER A 17 -8.77 -12.87 38.59
CA SER A 17 -8.28 -11.91 37.61
C SER A 17 -8.53 -12.57 36.26
N CYS A 18 -9.65 -12.22 35.64
CA CYS A 18 -9.72 -12.25 34.19
C CYS A 18 -8.54 -11.43 33.71
N GLY A 19 -7.50 -12.10 33.23
CA GLY A 19 -6.42 -11.44 32.51
C GLY A 19 -7.05 -10.78 31.31
N SER A 20 -7.32 -9.47 31.43
CA SER A 20 -7.41 -8.61 30.27
C SER A 20 -6.08 -8.77 29.56
N THR A 21 -6.06 -9.55 28.47
CA THR A 21 -5.00 -9.48 27.49
C THR A 21 -5.01 -8.06 26.96
N THR A 22 -4.25 -7.19 27.61
CA THR A 22 -3.75 -5.97 27.02
C THR A 22 -2.90 -6.43 25.84
N SER A 23 -3.53 -6.46 24.65
CA SER A 23 -2.77 -6.38 23.41
C SER A 23 -1.82 -5.19 23.57
N PRO A 24 -0.52 -5.32 23.24
CA PRO A 24 0.34 -4.16 23.28
C PRO A 24 -0.25 -3.17 22.30
N GLU A 25 -0.78 -2.07 22.83
CA GLU A 25 -1.12 -0.90 22.05
C GLU A 25 0.22 -0.44 21.48
N PHE A 26 0.46 -0.80 20.22
CA PHE A 26 1.58 -0.29 19.48
C PHE A 26 1.32 1.21 19.35
N GLU A 27 1.84 1.99 20.30
CA GLU A 27 1.90 3.44 20.22
C GLU A 27 2.66 3.78 18.94
N ARG A 28 1.91 3.91 17.85
CA ARG A 28 2.43 4.29 16.55
C ARG A 28 2.71 5.79 16.63
N THR A 29 3.87 6.15 17.19
CA THR A 29 4.52 7.44 16.92
C THR A 29 4.99 7.44 15.47
N GLY A 30 4.03 7.44 14.55
CA GLY A 30 4.24 7.66 13.13
C GLY A 30 3.88 9.10 12.77
N PRO A 31 4.35 9.61 11.62
CA PRO A 31 3.97 10.94 11.14
C PRO A 31 2.44 11.06 11.11
N THR A 32 1.91 12.23 11.48
CA THR A 32 0.48 12.57 11.43
C THR A 32 -0.07 12.19 10.07
N ARG A 33 -0.77 11.05 10.02
CA ARG A 33 -1.34 10.52 8.78
C ARG A 33 -2.66 11.25 8.59
N THR A 34 -2.67 12.25 7.73
CA THR A 34 -3.90 12.94 7.33
C THR A 34 -4.79 11.93 6.61
N GLN A 35 -5.75 11.37 7.34
CA GLN A 35 -6.85 10.60 6.77
C GLN A 35 -7.59 11.57 5.84
N SER A 36 -7.85 11.15 4.60
CA SER A 36 -8.74 11.92 3.74
C SER A 36 -10.15 11.78 4.30
N ASP A 37 -10.71 12.85 4.87
CA ASP A 37 -12.02 12.89 5.53
C ASP A 37 -13.19 12.38 4.66
N GLU A 38 -12.96 12.25 3.34
CA GLU A 38 -13.98 11.83 2.36
C GLU A 38 -14.05 10.31 2.13
N LEU A 39 -13.04 9.54 2.57
CA LEU A 39 -12.99 8.08 2.34
C LEU A 39 -13.29 7.29 3.61
N THR A 40 -14.40 6.57 3.62
CA THR A 40 -14.70 5.59 4.68
C THR A 40 -13.86 4.34 4.48
N THR A 41 -13.25 3.85 5.55
CA THR A 41 -12.45 2.62 5.56
C THR A 41 -13.04 1.61 6.54
N ALA A 42 -12.75 0.32 6.33
CA ALA A 42 -13.09 -0.72 7.30
C ALA A 42 -12.25 -0.56 8.58
N ASP A 43 -12.75 -1.10 9.68
CA ASP A 43 -12.04 -1.06 10.98
C ASP A 43 -10.61 -1.60 10.86
N GLY A 44 -9.66 -0.85 11.42
CA GLY A 44 -8.23 -1.17 11.38
C GLY A 44 -7.49 -0.75 10.10
N TYR A 45 -8.17 -0.17 9.11
CA TYR A 45 -7.54 0.37 7.90
C TYR A 45 -7.43 1.89 7.93
N LEU A 46 -6.41 2.42 7.27
CA LEU A 46 -6.21 3.87 7.09
C LEU A 46 -5.85 4.15 5.64
N THR A 47 -6.56 5.09 5.04
CA THR A 47 -6.23 5.66 3.72
C THR A 47 -5.52 6.99 3.88
N GLN A 48 -4.65 7.29 2.93
CA GLN A 48 -4.04 8.61 2.77
C GLN A 48 -3.82 8.84 1.27
N LEU A 49 -3.86 10.09 0.84
CA LEU A 49 -3.39 10.45 -0.49
C LEU A 49 -1.90 10.12 -0.58
N TRP A 50 -1.53 9.25 -1.52
CA TRP A 50 -0.13 8.90 -1.74
C TRP A 50 0.48 9.75 -2.85
N ALA A 51 -0.18 9.86 -4.00
CA ALA A 51 0.24 10.71 -5.11
C ALA A 51 -0.98 11.23 -5.89
N ASP A 52 -0.83 12.40 -6.52
CA ASP A 52 -1.85 13.04 -7.37
C ASP A 52 -1.23 13.66 -8.64
N GLY A 53 -2.05 14.37 -9.42
CA GLY A 53 -1.61 15.02 -10.65
C GLY A 53 -1.42 14.08 -11.84
N PHE A 54 -2.08 12.93 -11.81
CA PHE A 54 -2.11 11.95 -12.91
C PHE A 54 -3.23 12.29 -13.90
N ASP A 55 -2.98 12.05 -15.19
CA ASP A 55 -3.96 12.22 -16.26
C ASP A 55 -4.67 10.90 -16.59
N ARG A 56 -5.80 10.70 -15.91
CA ARG A 56 -6.68 9.54 -16.09
C ARG A 56 -5.91 8.21 -15.97
N PRO A 57 -5.30 7.93 -14.81
CA PRO A 57 -4.60 6.67 -14.57
C PRO A 57 -5.59 5.49 -14.65
N THR A 58 -5.15 4.39 -15.27
CA THR A 58 -5.98 3.19 -15.48
C THR A 58 -5.52 2.02 -14.62
N GLN A 59 -4.23 1.71 -14.63
CA GLN A 59 -3.62 0.62 -13.89
C GLN A 59 -2.25 1.02 -13.36
N MET A 60 -1.84 0.40 -12.24
CA MET A 60 -0.53 0.60 -11.63
C MET A 60 0.06 -0.72 -11.11
N VAL A 61 1.39 -0.82 -11.09
CA VAL A 61 2.13 -1.98 -10.59
C VAL A 61 3.47 -1.55 -10.02
N PHE A 62 3.85 -2.09 -8.86
CA PHE A 62 5.17 -1.85 -8.30
C PHE A 62 6.23 -2.61 -9.10
N ALA A 63 7.30 -1.91 -9.47
CA ALA A 63 8.52 -2.50 -9.99
C ALA A 63 9.33 -3.15 -8.85
N PRO A 64 10.24 -4.09 -9.15
CA PRO A 64 11.04 -4.79 -8.14
C PRO A 64 11.92 -3.89 -7.27
N ASP A 65 12.27 -2.70 -7.76
CA ASP A 65 13.05 -1.69 -7.04
C ASP A 65 12.20 -0.78 -6.13
N GLY A 66 10.87 -0.93 -6.15
CA GLY A 66 9.94 -0.17 -5.34
C GLY A 66 9.34 1.05 -6.05
N ASP A 67 9.73 1.32 -7.29
CA ASP A 67 9.09 2.35 -8.10
C ASP A 67 7.68 1.92 -8.50
N LEU A 68 6.82 2.90 -8.82
CA LEU A 68 5.49 2.63 -9.32
C LEU A 68 5.41 2.90 -10.81
N VAL A 69 5.00 1.89 -11.57
CA VAL A 69 4.68 2.02 -12.99
C VAL A 69 3.17 2.21 -13.13
N ILE A 70 2.75 3.24 -13.86
CA ILE A 70 1.36 3.65 -14.03
C ILE A 70 1.06 3.75 -15.53
N ALA A 71 -0.08 3.22 -15.95
CA ALA A 71 -0.65 3.48 -17.27
C ALA A 71 -1.64 4.65 -17.19
N GLU A 72 -1.52 5.60 -18.12
CA GLU A 72 -2.35 6.79 -18.21
C GLU A 72 -2.98 6.88 -19.60
N LEU A 73 -4.23 7.36 -19.68
CA LEU A 73 -4.85 7.63 -20.97
C LEU A 73 -4.30 8.91 -21.62
N GLY A 74 -3.75 9.85 -20.83
CA GLY A 74 -3.11 11.08 -21.34
C GLY A 74 -4.03 12.04 -22.09
N GLY A 75 -5.35 11.81 -22.03
CA GLY A 75 -6.35 12.49 -22.83
C GLY A 75 -7.66 11.71 -22.93
N GLY A 76 -8.41 11.92 -24.01
CA GLY A 76 -9.62 11.17 -24.31
C GLY A 76 -9.35 9.67 -24.48
N GLU A 77 -10.27 8.82 -24.02
CA GLU A 77 -10.11 7.36 -24.08
C GLU A 77 -9.85 6.82 -25.51
N ASN A 78 -10.26 7.52 -26.57
CA ASN A 78 -10.05 7.09 -27.96
C ASN A 78 -9.00 7.92 -28.72
N GLU A 79 -8.19 8.72 -28.03
CA GLU A 79 -7.26 9.66 -28.69
C GLU A 79 -5.91 9.04 -29.06
N GLY A 80 -5.57 7.86 -28.51
CA GLY A 80 -4.30 7.19 -28.84
C GLY A 80 -3.05 7.91 -28.31
N VAL A 81 -3.22 8.71 -27.26
CA VAL A 81 -2.15 9.52 -26.65
C VAL A 81 -1.73 9.00 -25.28
N GLY A 82 -2.11 7.76 -24.94
CA GLY A 82 -1.78 7.16 -23.65
C GLY A 82 -0.28 6.92 -23.50
N HIS A 83 0.16 6.79 -22.25
CA HIS A 83 1.56 6.59 -21.91
C HIS A 83 1.73 5.75 -20.65
N ILE A 84 2.94 5.19 -20.51
CA ILE A 84 3.40 4.55 -19.28
C ILE A 84 4.34 5.51 -18.57
N LEU A 85 4.07 5.75 -17.30
CA LEU A 85 4.87 6.55 -16.40
C LEU A 85 5.54 5.67 -15.34
N ARG A 86 6.81 5.91 -15.05
CA ARG A 86 7.51 5.41 -13.87
C ARG A 86 7.64 6.54 -12.86
N VAL A 87 7.21 6.31 -11.63
CA VAL A 87 7.29 7.24 -10.51
C VAL A 87 8.25 6.66 -9.49
N ALA A 88 9.27 7.42 -9.08
CA ALA A 88 10.22 6.94 -8.09
C ALA A 88 9.52 6.73 -6.74
N GLY A 89 9.72 5.57 -6.11
CA GLY A 89 9.04 5.24 -4.85
C GLY A 89 9.45 6.13 -3.67
N ASN A 90 10.63 6.74 -3.75
CA ASN A 90 11.21 7.62 -2.74
C ASN A 90 11.06 9.13 -3.06
N ASP A 91 10.69 9.48 -4.29
CA ASP A 91 10.44 10.86 -4.73
C ASP A 91 9.32 10.86 -5.77
N LEU A 92 8.10 11.19 -5.33
CA LEU A 92 6.91 11.19 -6.18
C LEU A 92 6.91 12.30 -7.24
N GLY A 93 7.85 13.26 -7.14
CA GLY A 93 8.09 14.27 -8.14
C GLY A 93 8.99 13.78 -9.27
N ASP A 94 9.77 12.73 -9.06
CA ASP A 94 10.58 12.09 -10.08
C ASP A 94 9.70 11.12 -10.89
N ARG A 95 9.39 11.55 -12.12
CA ARG A 95 8.46 10.89 -13.02
C ARG A 95 9.10 10.80 -14.41
N THR A 96 9.22 9.59 -14.94
CA THR A 96 9.80 9.32 -16.25
C THR A 96 8.79 8.62 -17.15
N VAL A 97 8.59 9.11 -18.38
CA VAL A 97 7.77 8.42 -19.37
C VAL A 97 8.58 7.27 -19.97
N LEU A 98 8.06 6.04 -19.86
CA LEU A 98 8.69 4.83 -20.40
C LEU A 98 8.21 4.52 -21.82
N GLN A 99 6.94 4.82 -22.12
CA GLN A 99 6.33 4.57 -23.42
C GLN A 99 5.20 5.57 -23.65
N GLN A 100 4.97 5.95 -24.91
CA GLN A 100 3.96 6.95 -25.32
C GLN A 100 3.20 6.47 -26.56
N GLU A 101 2.20 7.26 -26.97
CA GLU A 101 1.37 7.03 -28.17
C GLU A 101 0.64 5.68 -28.13
N LEU A 102 0.15 5.33 -26.94
CA LEU A 102 -0.56 4.08 -26.67
C LEU A 102 -2.06 4.24 -26.88
N ASP A 103 -2.69 3.26 -27.53
CA ASP A 103 -4.14 3.21 -27.66
C ASP A 103 -4.77 2.47 -26.48
N LYS A 104 -5.33 3.23 -25.51
CA LYS A 104 -5.98 2.71 -24.30
C LYS A 104 -5.09 1.73 -23.51
N PRO A 105 -3.94 2.17 -22.97
CA PRO A 105 -3.17 1.32 -22.06
C PRO A 105 -3.99 1.12 -20.79
N THR A 106 -4.61 -0.06 -20.65
CA THR A 106 -5.52 -0.38 -19.53
C THR A 106 -5.05 -1.58 -18.73
N GLY A 107 -4.04 -2.29 -19.22
CA GLY A 107 -3.39 -3.39 -18.50
C GLY A 107 -1.88 -3.25 -18.55
N ILE A 108 -1.22 -3.36 -17.40
CA ILE A 108 0.24 -3.47 -17.30
C ILE A 108 0.66 -4.58 -16.33
N ALA A 109 1.70 -5.33 -16.68
CA ALA A 109 2.28 -6.33 -15.79
C ALA A 109 3.79 -6.34 -15.90
N ILE A 110 4.48 -6.54 -14.78
CA ILE A 110 5.94 -6.66 -14.73
C ILE A 110 6.29 -8.12 -14.45
N THR A 111 7.27 -8.66 -15.18
CA THR A 111 7.88 -9.96 -14.89
C THR A 111 9.36 -9.93 -15.25
N GLY A 112 10.23 -10.08 -14.25
CA GLY A 112 11.65 -9.82 -14.44
C GLY A 112 11.89 -8.34 -14.74
N ASP A 113 12.62 -8.07 -15.82
CA ASP A 113 12.87 -6.74 -16.38
C ASP A 113 11.85 -6.33 -17.45
N LEU A 114 10.87 -7.18 -17.75
CA LEU A 114 9.89 -6.94 -18.80
C LEU A 114 8.63 -6.27 -18.26
N LEU A 115 8.20 -5.22 -18.96
CA LEU A 115 6.90 -4.57 -18.84
C LEU A 115 6.01 -4.99 -20.02
N TRP A 116 4.92 -5.67 -19.71
CA TRP A 116 3.85 -6.02 -20.63
C TRP A 116 2.77 -4.95 -20.58
N ILE A 117 2.31 -4.48 -21.74
CA ILE A 117 1.33 -3.40 -21.88
C ILE A 117 0.21 -3.86 -22.80
N MET A 118 -1.00 -3.97 -22.26
CA MET A 118 -2.21 -4.22 -23.03
C MET A 118 -2.83 -2.88 -23.45
N GLU A 119 -2.79 -2.64 -24.75
CA GLU A 119 -3.54 -1.62 -25.47
C GLU A 119 -4.90 -2.21 -25.92
N ARG A 120 -5.71 -1.43 -26.64
CA ARG A 120 -7.02 -1.90 -27.13
C ARG A 120 -6.94 -3.23 -27.91
N ASP A 121 -6.05 -3.28 -28.89
CA ASP A 121 -5.95 -4.36 -29.87
C ASP A 121 -4.53 -4.93 -29.98
N ARG A 122 -3.63 -4.55 -29.07
CA ARG A 122 -2.21 -4.90 -29.12
C ARG A 122 -1.64 -5.18 -27.73
N LEU A 123 -0.89 -6.28 -27.61
CA LEU A 123 -0.03 -6.53 -26.46
C LEU A 123 1.40 -6.15 -26.85
N SER A 124 1.93 -5.13 -26.20
CA SER A 124 3.30 -4.64 -26.37
C SER A 124 4.17 -5.11 -25.20
N VAL A 125 5.46 -5.32 -25.44
CA VAL A 125 6.44 -5.65 -24.39
C VAL A 125 7.68 -4.77 -24.53
N THR A 126 8.17 -4.25 -23.41
CA THR A 126 9.40 -3.46 -23.33
C THR A 126 10.17 -3.82 -22.06
N THR A 127 11.40 -3.32 -21.94
CA THR A 127 12.17 -3.38 -20.69
C THR A 127 11.87 -2.18 -19.81
N LEU A 128 11.95 -2.36 -18.49
CA LEU A 128 11.87 -1.29 -17.47
C LEU A 128 13.10 -0.38 -17.41
#